data_AF-A0A0S8JVK9-F1
#
_entry.id   AF-A0A0S8JVK9-F1
#
_cell.length_a   1.000
_cell.length_b   1.000
_cell.length_c   1.000
_cell.angle_alpha   90.00
_cell.angle_beta   90.00
_cell.angle_gamma   90.00
#
_symmetry.space_group_name_H-M   'P 1'
#
loop_
_entity.id
_entity.type
_entity.pdbx_description
1 polymer ?
#
loop_
_entity_poly.entity_id
_entity_poly.type
_entity_poly.pdbx_seq_one_letter_code
_entity_poly.pdbx_strand_id
1 'polypeptide(L)'
;MKKISFFLITLITAATLFFVGCTKDIDLETPDNNTILPDNFAVDIPTALSYESNLKSASEIDTLKGNHIYAHLRSFIRVGDKGAEIVQDIIRSIRRYEINRPMEVTFESDDDGRVKHLVVVKDSEFDGQVWEFQLTITDADSEGNDDGGKALQVFWNRSPIKGMAILKPYNIDRLNNAAMGDAMFRIDYSEEDLFYDAAMLVYAAGLPMPTPLENPFALKALKMFAGKKGDVIDVYGNSDHPNAILISGTPGFNWAFVAAGNEVKDIGVAEVGLPPSNLDEPSRSKLLGYYAIGEVFEREIKAVWGNQVPQDVIDAYLANTEAPGYFDSHGFVSAGMSPGDEYNELDVRLPDMSPYNPKEVGNLTIAFKQQ
;
A
#
# COMPACT_ATOMS: atom_id res chain seq x y z
N MET A 1 -5.26 3.54 31.41
CA MET A 1 -6.09 4.11 30.33
C MET A 1 -5.18 4.35 29.15
N LYS A 2 -5.03 3.32 28.32
CA LYS A 2 -4.04 3.25 27.25
C LYS A 2 -4.68 3.80 25.97
N LYS A 3 -4.04 4.84 25.41
CA LYS A 3 -4.33 5.38 24.09
C LYS A 3 -4.02 4.29 23.07
N ILE A 4 -5.06 3.71 22.49
CA ILE A 4 -4.99 2.70 21.44
C ILE A 4 -5.77 3.29 20.26
N SER A 5 -5.24 3.09 19.05
CA SER A 5 -5.69 3.63 17.76
C SER A 5 -5.00 4.94 17.35
N PHE A 6 -3.77 4.80 16.87
CA PHE A 6 -3.08 5.72 15.94
C PHE A 6 -1.82 5.09 15.29
N PHE A 7 -1.46 3.85 15.68
CA PHE A 7 -0.12 3.27 15.52
C PHE A 7 0.31 2.92 14.09
N LEU A 8 -0.60 2.81 13.11
CA LEU A 8 -0.21 2.48 11.73
C LEU A 8 0.09 3.72 10.87
N ILE A 9 -0.44 4.90 11.23
CA ILE A 9 -0.41 6.11 10.39
C ILE A 9 0.48 7.21 10.99
N THR A 10 0.58 7.33 12.33
CA THR A 10 1.57 8.23 12.96
C THR A 10 3.02 7.71 12.83
N LEU A 11 3.20 6.41 12.53
CA LEU A 11 4.53 5.80 12.40
C LEU A 11 5.17 6.03 11.02
N ILE A 12 4.36 6.22 9.97
CA ILE A 12 4.85 6.42 8.60
C ILE A 12 5.27 7.88 8.34
N THR A 13 4.70 8.84 9.08
CA THR A 13 5.03 10.27 8.96
C THR A 13 6.28 10.70 9.72
N ALA A 14 6.95 9.79 10.45
CA ALA A 14 8.14 10.09 11.25
C ALA A 14 9.47 9.70 10.58
N ALA A 15 9.48 9.29 9.30
CA ALA A 15 10.72 8.97 8.58
C ALA A 15 11.39 10.21 7.96
N THR A 16 11.49 11.32 8.71
CA THR A 16 12.38 12.42 8.31
C THR A 16 13.81 12.02 8.67
N LEU A 17 14.49 11.33 7.76
CA LEU A 17 15.92 11.05 7.87
C LEU A 17 16.70 12.36 7.89
N PHE A 18 17.03 12.85 9.07
CA PHE A 18 17.96 13.97 9.25
C PHE A 18 19.38 13.42 9.15
N PHE A 19 19.98 13.44 7.96
CA PHE A 19 21.43 13.25 7.85
C PHE A 19 22.10 14.57 8.23
N VAL A 20 22.60 14.68 9.48
CA VAL A 20 23.47 15.79 9.90
C VAL A 20 24.87 15.24 10.15
N GLY A 21 25.68 15.22 9.09
CA GLY A 21 27.13 15.06 9.17
C GLY A 21 27.84 16.37 8.85
N CYS A 22 28.45 16.99 9.86
CA CYS A 22 29.41 18.11 9.83
C CYS A 22 29.30 19.19 8.73
N THR A 23 28.85 20.38 9.17
CA THR A 23 28.94 21.72 8.55
C THR A 23 29.80 21.87 7.29
N LYS A 24 29.12 22.09 6.17
CA LYS A 24 29.35 23.27 5.32
C LYS A 24 27.98 23.88 4.99
N ASP A 25 27.84 25.16 5.27
CA ASP A 25 26.76 25.98 4.71
C ASP A 25 26.88 25.90 3.19
N ILE A 26 26.00 25.12 2.56
CA ILE A 26 25.82 25.11 1.12
C ILE A 26 24.54 25.90 0.88
N ASP A 27 24.72 27.18 0.52
CA ASP A 27 23.68 27.95 -0.15
C ASP A 27 23.22 27.12 -1.37
N LEU A 28 21.94 26.73 -1.37
CA LEU A 28 21.31 25.99 -2.45
C LEU A 28 21.13 26.92 -3.67
N GLU A 29 22.18 27.05 -4.47
CA GLU A 29 22.03 27.49 -5.86
C GLU A 29 21.27 26.42 -6.65
N THR A 30 20.45 26.90 -7.59
CA THR A 30 19.55 26.17 -8.50
C THR A 30 20.12 24.85 -9.06
N PRO A 31 19.27 23.83 -9.30
CA PRO A 31 19.70 22.49 -9.67
C PRO A 31 20.54 22.52 -10.94
N ASP A 32 21.77 22.02 -10.83
CA ASP A 32 22.64 21.77 -11.96
C ASP A 32 21.99 20.68 -12.84
N ASN A 33 22.06 20.85 -14.17
CA ASN A 33 21.47 19.96 -15.19
C ASN A 33 22.07 18.52 -15.21
N ASN A 34 22.85 18.16 -14.19
CA ASN A 34 23.51 16.88 -13.97
C ASN A 34 22.78 15.99 -12.96
N THR A 35 21.49 16.25 -12.67
CA THR A 35 20.79 15.46 -11.66
C THR A 35 20.66 13.99 -12.09
N ILE A 36 21.28 13.09 -11.34
CA ILE A 36 21.34 11.64 -11.62
C ILE A 36 20.06 10.92 -11.13
N LEU A 37 19.08 11.67 -10.66
CA LEU A 37 17.88 11.13 -10.01
C LEU A 37 16.64 11.73 -10.67
N PRO A 38 15.69 10.88 -11.10
CA PRO A 38 14.42 11.32 -11.65
C PRO A 38 13.64 12.26 -10.71
N ASP A 39 12.79 13.10 -11.31
CA ASP A 39 12.04 14.12 -10.57
C ASP A 39 10.90 13.55 -9.73
N ASN A 40 10.30 12.45 -10.17
CA ASN A 40 9.22 11.75 -9.48
C ASN A 40 9.44 10.23 -9.49
N PHE A 41 9.02 9.57 -8.41
CA PHE A 41 9.04 8.10 -8.23
C PHE A 41 7.75 7.60 -7.58
N ALA A 42 6.65 8.33 -7.78
CA ALA A 42 5.37 8.06 -7.17
C ALA A 42 4.26 8.26 -8.20
N VAL A 43 3.19 7.50 -8.05
CA VAL A 43 1.92 7.74 -8.73
C VAL A 43 0.97 8.31 -7.69
N ASP A 44 0.58 9.57 -7.87
CA ASP A 44 -0.34 10.26 -6.95
C ASP A 44 -1.76 9.71 -7.10
N ILE A 45 -2.32 9.15 -6.03
CA ILE A 45 -3.68 8.61 -6.02
C ILE A 45 -4.66 9.67 -5.49
N PRO A 46 -5.79 9.95 -6.17
CA PRO A 46 -6.75 10.97 -5.74
C PRO A 46 -7.29 10.71 -4.34
N THR A 47 -7.61 11.79 -3.63
CA THR A 47 -8.08 11.74 -2.24
C THR A 47 -9.41 10.99 -2.14
N ALA A 48 -10.27 11.08 -3.15
CA ALA A 48 -11.49 10.27 -3.24
C ALA A 48 -11.24 8.75 -3.07
N LEU A 49 -10.07 8.24 -3.47
CA LEU A 49 -9.67 6.84 -3.32
C LEU A 49 -8.72 6.59 -2.14
N SER A 50 -7.96 7.57 -1.68
CA SER A 50 -6.92 7.43 -0.65
C SER A 50 -7.23 8.16 0.67
N TYR A 51 -8.42 8.74 0.85
CA TYR A 51 -8.76 9.50 2.06
C TYR A 51 -8.94 8.61 3.30
N GLU A 52 -8.47 9.09 4.45
CA GLU A 52 -8.70 8.49 5.76
C GLU A 52 -10.14 8.72 6.20
N SER A 53 -10.97 7.69 6.17
CA SER A 53 -12.25 7.75 6.88
C SER A 53 -11.95 7.70 8.38
N ASN A 54 -12.36 8.72 9.15
CA ASN A 54 -12.36 8.71 10.61
C ASN A 54 -13.37 7.67 11.16
N LEU A 55 -13.17 6.39 10.86
CA LEU A 55 -13.90 5.29 11.46
C LEU A 55 -13.27 5.04 12.83
N LYS A 56 -13.99 5.42 13.88
CA LYS A 56 -13.65 5.03 15.25
C LYS A 56 -13.45 3.51 15.28
N SER A 57 -12.38 3.06 15.93
CA SER A 57 -12.13 1.65 16.21
C SER A 57 -13.42 1.00 16.70
N ALA A 58 -13.85 -0.05 16.01
CA ALA A 58 -15.09 -0.76 16.29
C ALA A 58 -15.01 -1.43 17.67
N SER A 59 -15.34 -0.67 18.72
CA SER A 59 -15.64 -1.20 20.06
C SER A 59 -17.03 -1.82 20.12
N GLU A 60 -17.83 -1.67 19.06
CA GLU A 60 -19.16 -2.24 18.93
C GLU A 60 -19.17 -3.11 17.68
N ILE A 61 -19.13 -4.43 17.88
CA ILE A 61 -19.34 -5.46 16.88
C ILE A 61 -20.84 -5.47 16.55
N ASP A 62 -21.34 -4.38 15.96
CA ASP A 62 -22.74 -4.30 15.56
C ASP A 62 -22.81 -4.03 14.06
N THR A 63 -22.56 -5.10 13.32
CA THR A 63 -22.71 -5.22 11.86
C THR A 63 -21.89 -4.29 10.96
N LEU A 64 -20.94 -4.89 10.25
CA LEU A 64 -20.13 -4.20 9.24
C LEU A 64 -21.00 -3.94 7.99
N LYS A 65 -21.38 -2.67 7.76
CA LYS A 65 -22.21 -2.25 6.62
C LYS A 65 -21.36 -2.09 5.35
N GLY A 66 -21.97 -2.19 4.16
CA GLY A 66 -21.23 -2.10 2.88
C GLY A 66 -20.40 -0.83 2.70
N ASN A 67 -20.92 0.31 3.15
CA ASN A 67 -20.17 1.57 3.16
C ASN A 67 -18.92 1.51 4.06
N HIS A 68 -18.91 0.71 5.12
CA HIS A 68 -17.72 0.51 5.96
C HIS A 68 -16.68 -0.35 5.22
N ILE A 69 -17.09 -1.37 4.43
CA ILE A 69 -16.15 -2.13 3.60
C ILE A 69 -15.47 -1.22 2.58
N TYR A 70 -16.24 -0.39 1.87
CA TYR A 70 -15.69 0.59 0.93
C TYR A 70 -14.81 1.64 1.61
N ALA A 71 -15.12 2.04 2.84
CA ALA A 71 -14.26 2.93 3.61
C ALA A 71 -12.93 2.24 4.03
N HIS A 72 -12.99 0.96 4.42
CA HIS A 72 -11.78 0.17 4.72
C HIS A 72 -10.87 0.00 3.50
N LEU A 73 -11.44 -0.21 2.30
CA LEU A 73 -10.68 -0.24 1.05
C LEU A 73 -9.77 0.98 0.91
N ARG A 74 -10.32 2.18 1.10
CA ARG A 74 -9.56 3.42 0.94
C ARG A 74 -8.38 3.52 1.89
N SER A 75 -8.51 2.98 3.11
CA SER A 75 -7.39 2.87 4.04
C SER A 75 -6.26 1.99 3.49
N PHE A 76 -6.57 0.90 2.77
CA PHE A 76 -5.56 0.03 2.15
C PHE A 76 -4.91 0.70 0.94
N ILE A 77 -5.70 1.38 0.11
CA ILE A 77 -5.18 2.21 -0.99
C ILE A 77 -4.24 3.28 -0.44
N ARG A 78 -4.61 3.92 0.67
CA ARG A 78 -3.79 4.92 1.35
C ARG A 78 -2.47 4.37 1.88
N VAL A 79 -2.43 3.13 2.38
CA VAL A 79 -1.15 2.50 2.76
C VAL A 79 -0.22 2.40 1.55
N GLY A 80 -0.77 2.06 0.38
CA GLY A 80 0.00 2.03 -0.85
C GLY A 80 0.46 3.41 -1.32
N ASP A 81 -0.44 4.39 -1.31
CA ASP A 81 -0.18 5.80 -1.63
C ASP A 81 0.92 6.41 -0.73
N LYS A 82 0.84 6.19 0.59
CA LYS A 82 1.90 6.59 1.53
C LYS A 82 3.23 5.87 1.30
N GLY A 83 3.19 4.62 0.82
CA GLY A 83 4.40 3.91 0.39
C GLY A 83 5.14 4.64 -0.73
N ALA A 84 4.39 5.25 -1.67
CA ALA A 84 4.94 6.06 -2.75
C ALA A 84 5.63 7.34 -2.24
N GLU A 85 4.98 8.04 -1.30
CA GLU A 85 5.55 9.23 -0.65
C GLU A 85 6.90 8.93 0.00
N ILE A 86 7.04 7.78 0.68
CA ILE A 86 8.31 7.34 1.30
C ILE A 86 9.41 7.24 0.23
N VAL A 87 9.13 6.61 -0.90
CA VAL A 87 10.11 6.48 -1.99
C VAL A 87 10.49 7.84 -2.55
N GLN A 88 9.50 8.72 -2.77
CA GLN A 88 9.75 10.06 -3.25
C GLN A 88 10.65 10.85 -2.29
N ASP A 89 10.42 10.73 -0.98
CA ASP A 89 11.22 11.40 0.03
C ASP A 89 12.63 10.82 0.15
N ILE A 90 12.80 9.50 -0.02
CA ILE A 90 14.12 8.87 -0.13
C ILE A 90 14.87 9.43 -1.34
N ILE A 91 14.26 9.49 -2.52
CA ILE A 91 14.89 10.02 -3.73
C ILE A 91 15.23 11.52 -3.57
N ARG A 92 14.35 12.32 -2.98
CA ARG A 92 14.62 13.72 -2.64
C ARG A 92 15.81 13.84 -1.70
N SER A 93 15.93 12.95 -0.73
CA SER A 93 17.06 12.92 0.20
C SER A 93 18.37 12.55 -0.52
N ILE A 94 18.35 11.53 -1.37
CA ILE A 94 19.51 11.14 -2.20
C ILE A 94 19.96 12.32 -3.08
N ARG A 95 19.02 13.11 -3.64
CA ARG A 95 19.33 14.35 -4.38
C ARG A 95 19.95 15.41 -3.48
N ARG A 96 19.30 15.71 -2.35
CA ARG A 96 19.71 16.75 -1.39
C ARG A 96 21.13 16.52 -0.86
N TYR A 97 21.49 15.28 -0.60
CA TYR A 97 22.82 14.90 -0.09
C TYR A 97 23.81 14.52 -1.19
N GLU A 98 23.45 14.76 -2.45
CA GLU A 98 24.30 14.50 -3.62
C GLU A 98 24.84 13.05 -3.67
N ILE A 99 24.01 12.08 -3.28
CA ILE A 99 24.33 10.65 -3.36
C ILE A 99 24.20 10.21 -4.82
N ASN A 100 25.17 10.64 -5.64
CA ASN A 100 25.11 10.60 -7.10
C ASN A 100 26.25 9.79 -7.73
N ARG A 101 27.05 9.11 -6.91
CA ARG A 101 28.19 8.28 -7.33
C ARG A 101 28.40 7.13 -6.34
N PRO A 102 29.14 6.08 -6.73
CA PRO A 102 29.60 5.10 -5.78
C PRO A 102 30.30 5.77 -4.61
N MET A 103 29.80 5.50 -3.41
CA MET A 103 30.27 6.11 -2.19
C MET A 103 29.91 5.22 -1.01
N GLU A 104 30.63 5.43 0.08
CA GLU A 104 30.41 4.75 1.34
C GLU A 104 30.46 5.79 2.46
N VAL A 105 29.46 5.78 3.33
CA VAL A 105 29.32 6.72 4.43
C VAL A 105 28.84 5.96 5.65
N THR A 106 29.43 6.27 6.80
CA THR A 106 28.98 5.80 8.11
C THR A 106 28.51 7.00 8.91
N PHE A 107 27.33 6.89 9.51
CA PHE A 107 26.77 7.93 10.36
C PHE A 107 26.04 7.32 11.56
N GLU A 108 25.91 8.08 12.64
CA GLU A 108 25.04 7.72 13.75
C GLU A 108 23.65 8.29 13.47
N SER A 109 22.62 7.46 13.58
CA SER A 109 21.23 7.86 13.38
C SER A 109 20.74 8.67 14.58
N ASP A 110 20.24 9.88 14.35
CA ASP A 110 19.63 10.71 15.40
C ASP A 110 18.33 10.09 15.95
N ASP A 111 17.68 9.21 15.19
CA ASP A 111 16.37 8.62 15.53
C ASP A 111 16.50 7.49 16.56
N ASP A 112 17.55 6.65 16.45
CA ASP A 112 17.75 5.49 17.31
C ASP A 112 19.15 5.40 17.97
N GLY A 113 20.05 6.35 17.70
CA GLY A 113 21.41 6.40 18.24
C GLY A 113 22.32 5.27 17.71
N ARG A 114 21.93 4.59 16.63
CA ARG A 114 22.66 3.43 16.09
C ARG A 114 23.48 3.83 14.88
N VAL A 115 24.62 3.18 14.72
CA VAL A 115 25.50 3.40 13.57
C VAL A 115 24.89 2.75 12.33
N LYS A 116 24.77 3.54 11.27
CA LYS A 116 24.26 3.13 9.96
C LYS A 116 25.38 3.22 8.93
N HIS A 117 25.49 2.18 8.10
CA HIS A 117 26.42 2.11 6.97
C HIS A 117 25.64 2.25 5.67
N LEU A 118 25.94 3.30 4.91
CA LEU A 118 25.38 3.57 3.60
C LEU A 118 26.42 3.26 2.52
N VAL A 119 26.06 2.43 1.56
CA VAL A 119 26.90 2.06 0.42
C VAL A 119 26.13 2.26 -0.87
N VAL A 120 26.75 2.92 -1.85
CA VAL A 120 26.22 3.09 -3.20
C VAL A 120 27.17 2.41 -4.18
N VAL A 121 26.64 1.56 -5.04
CA VAL A 121 27.37 0.87 -6.10
C VAL A 121 26.70 1.08 -7.45
N LYS A 122 27.45 0.87 -8.53
CA LYS A 122 26.96 0.89 -9.91
C LYS A 122 26.75 -0.52 -10.44
N ASP A 123 25.97 -0.62 -11.53
CA ASP A 123 25.81 -1.84 -12.33
C ASP A 123 25.38 -3.05 -11.48
N SER A 124 24.44 -2.81 -10.56
CA SER A 124 23.95 -3.84 -9.65
C SER A 124 22.92 -4.73 -10.33
N GLU A 125 23.15 -6.03 -10.34
CA GLU A 125 22.14 -7.00 -10.75
C GLU A 125 21.20 -7.36 -9.60
N PHE A 126 19.89 -7.28 -9.83
CA PHE A 126 18.85 -7.75 -8.92
C PHE A 126 17.53 -8.01 -9.67
N ASP A 127 16.81 -9.05 -9.29
CA ASP A 127 15.49 -9.41 -9.85
C ASP A 127 15.49 -9.54 -11.39
N GLY A 128 16.58 -10.09 -11.95
CA GLY A 128 16.76 -10.28 -13.39
C GLY A 128 17.07 -8.99 -14.18
N GLN A 129 17.31 -7.87 -13.50
CA GLN A 129 17.62 -6.58 -14.11
C GLN A 129 18.98 -6.05 -13.64
N VAL A 130 19.71 -5.39 -14.55
CA VAL A 130 20.87 -4.57 -14.21
C VAL A 130 20.39 -3.15 -13.92
N TRP A 131 20.63 -2.72 -12.69
CA TRP A 131 20.33 -1.39 -12.20
C TRP A 131 21.57 -0.51 -12.29
N GLU A 132 21.38 0.73 -12.76
CA GLU A 132 22.46 1.70 -12.91
C GLU A 132 23.10 2.01 -11.57
N PHE A 133 22.29 2.10 -10.51
CA PHE A 133 22.75 2.31 -9.14
C PHE A 133 21.96 1.45 -8.16
N GLN A 134 22.64 1.05 -7.08
CA GLN A 134 22.07 0.48 -5.87
C GLN A 134 22.61 1.27 -4.68
N LEU A 135 21.70 1.75 -3.83
CA LEU A 135 22.00 2.25 -2.49
C LEU A 135 21.57 1.17 -1.48
N THR A 136 22.38 0.94 -0.46
CA THR A 136 22.05 0.06 0.68
C THR A 136 22.41 0.77 1.97
N ILE A 137 21.46 0.84 2.90
CA ILE A 137 21.69 1.28 4.28
C ILE A 137 21.55 0.06 5.19
N THR A 138 22.54 -0.15 6.04
CA THR A 138 22.63 -1.27 6.98
C THR A 138 22.80 -0.73 8.40
N ASP A 139 22.10 -1.34 9.36
CA ASP A 139 22.36 -1.17 10.79
C ASP A 139 23.62 -1.99 11.16
N ALA A 140 24.71 -1.29 11.46
CA ALA A 140 26.03 -1.86 11.72
C ALA A 140 26.02 -2.92 12.82
N ASP A 141 25.22 -2.66 13.85
CA ASP A 141 25.11 -3.52 15.04
C ASP A 141 24.23 -4.76 14.75
N SER A 142 23.75 -4.94 13.52
CA SER A 142 22.81 -6.00 13.14
C SER A 142 23.17 -6.73 11.86
N GLU A 143 24.38 -6.53 11.35
CA GLU A 143 24.90 -7.22 10.17
C GLU A 143 24.89 -8.76 10.31
N GLY A 144 24.91 -9.28 11.55
CA GLY A 144 24.82 -10.70 11.83
C GLY A 144 23.41 -11.32 11.75
N ASN A 145 22.37 -10.51 11.52
CA ASN A 145 21.00 -11.00 11.38
C ASN A 145 20.78 -11.64 9.98
N ASP A 146 19.72 -12.43 9.83
CA ASP A 146 19.40 -13.11 8.56
C ASP A 146 19.14 -12.14 7.38
N ASP A 147 18.70 -10.91 7.68
CA ASP A 147 18.54 -9.83 6.70
C ASP A 147 19.84 -9.04 6.41
N GLY A 148 20.93 -9.41 7.08
CA GLY A 148 22.21 -8.72 7.05
C GLY A 148 22.17 -7.33 7.68
N GLY A 149 21.20 -7.05 8.56
CA GLY A 149 21.00 -5.75 9.20
C GLY A 149 20.46 -4.67 8.27
N LYS A 150 20.05 -5.04 7.04
CA LYS A 150 19.64 -4.07 6.02
C LYS A 150 18.37 -3.34 6.45
N ALA A 151 18.43 -2.02 6.39
CA ALA A 151 17.34 -1.11 6.69
C ALA A 151 16.62 -0.66 5.42
N LEU A 152 17.41 -0.33 4.38
CA LEU A 152 16.93 0.20 3.13
C LEU A 152 17.79 -0.30 1.96
N GLN A 153 17.15 -0.66 0.86
CA GLN A 153 17.78 -0.80 -0.45
C GLN A 153 17.01 -0.02 -1.48
N VAL A 154 17.70 0.77 -2.30
CA VAL A 154 17.10 1.50 -3.40
C VAL A 154 17.88 1.22 -4.66
N PHE A 155 17.19 0.85 -5.72
CA PHE A 155 17.73 0.64 -7.05
C PHE A 155 17.08 1.63 -8.00
N TRP A 156 17.84 2.23 -8.92
CA TRP A 156 17.25 3.13 -9.90
C TRP A 156 18.02 3.18 -11.21
N ASN A 157 17.28 3.48 -12.27
CA ASN A 157 17.78 3.81 -13.60
C ASN A 157 17.30 5.21 -13.99
N ARG A 158 18.13 5.94 -14.72
CA ARG A 158 17.77 7.28 -15.21
C ARG A 158 17.04 7.30 -16.55
N SER A 159 17.29 6.29 -17.38
CA SER A 159 16.71 6.21 -18.72
C SER A 159 16.53 4.75 -19.13
N PRO A 160 15.28 4.27 -19.27
CA PRO A 160 14.06 4.93 -18.78
C PRO A 160 14.05 5.06 -17.25
N ILE A 161 13.21 5.95 -16.74
CA ILE A 161 13.06 6.18 -15.30
C ILE A 161 12.43 4.93 -14.67
N LYS A 162 13.19 4.29 -13.78
CA LYS A 162 12.75 3.13 -13.00
C LYS A 162 13.32 3.19 -11.60
N GLY A 163 12.56 2.69 -10.63
CA GLY A 163 12.98 2.59 -9.24
C GLY A 163 12.47 1.33 -8.58
N MET A 164 13.23 0.85 -7.61
CA MET A 164 12.78 -0.15 -6.65
C MET A 164 13.32 0.25 -5.28
N ALA A 165 12.43 0.39 -4.30
CA ALA A 165 12.80 0.59 -2.91
C ALA A 165 12.33 -0.61 -2.08
N ILE A 166 13.21 -1.15 -1.25
CA ILE A 166 12.91 -2.20 -0.27
C ILE A 166 13.29 -1.64 1.09
N LEU A 167 12.39 -1.71 2.06
CA LEU A 167 12.59 -1.12 3.37
C LEU A 167 12.08 -2.01 4.48
N LYS A 168 12.84 -2.04 5.58
CA LYS A 168 12.51 -2.75 6.82
C LYS A 168 12.51 -1.73 7.97
N PRO A 169 11.35 -1.18 8.36
CA PRO A 169 11.26 -0.10 9.34
C PRO A 169 11.97 -0.40 10.67
N TYR A 170 11.93 -1.66 11.11
CA TYR A 170 12.63 -2.09 12.32
C TYR A 170 14.13 -1.77 12.29
N ASN A 171 14.81 -1.98 11.16
CA ASN A 171 16.26 -1.68 11.06
C ASN A 171 16.54 -0.20 10.75
N ILE A 172 15.56 0.54 10.22
CA ILE A 172 15.65 1.99 10.02
C ILE A 172 15.72 2.70 11.38
N ASP A 173 14.73 2.42 12.24
CA ASP A 173 14.63 3.01 13.57
C ASP A 173 14.05 1.98 14.55
N ARG A 174 14.92 1.46 15.41
CA ARG A 174 14.53 0.44 16.39
C ARG A 174 13.74 0.96 17.56
N LEU A 175 13.87 2.25 17.90
CA LEU A 175 13.20 2.82 19.06
C LEU A 175 11.72 3.02 18.75
N ASN A 176 11.40 3.61 17.60
CA ASN A 176 10.02 3.90 17.23
C ASN A 176 9.33 2.74 16.51
N ASN A 177 10.09 1.84 15.84
CA ASN A 177 9.53 0.73 15.07
C ASN A 177 9.78 -0.65 15.68
N ALA A 178 10.02 -0.73 17.00
CA ALA A 178 10.26 -2.00 17.70
C ALA A 178 9.17 -3.06 17.45
N ALA A 179 7.92 -2.64 17.25
CA ALA A 179 6.80 -3.54 16.98
C ALA A 179 6.76 -4.09 15.54
N MET A 180 7.51 -3.50 14.61
CA MET A 180 7.51 -3.82 13.18
C MET A 180 8.57 -4.87 12.79
N GLY A 181 8.91 -5.78 13.72
CA GLY A 181 10.09 -6.64 13.67
C GLY A 181 10.38 -7.25 12.28
N ASP A 182 9.40 -7.93 11.69
CA ASP A 182 9.53 -8.60 10.39
C ASP A 182 8.86 -7.84 9.23
N ALA A 183 8.28 -6.67 9.51
CA ALA A 183 7.57 -5.91 8.51
C ALA A 183 8.54 -5.39 7.45
N MET A 184 8.20 -5.66 6.19
CA MET A 184 8.95 -5.20 5.03
C MET A 184 8.00 -4.60 4.00
N PHE A 185 8.50 -3.62 3.28
CA PHE A 185 7.80 -3.00 2.17
C PHE A 185 8.70 -2.99 0.94
N ARG A 186 8.08 -3.16 -0.22
CA ARG A 186 8.74 -3.00 -1.52
C ARG A 186 7.87 -2.13 -2.40
N ILE A 187 8.48 -1.18 -3.08
CA ILE A 187 7.80 -0.28 -4.00
C ILE A 187 8.61 -0.28 -5.29
N ASP A 188 7.98 -0.67 -6.39
CA ASP A 188 8.56 -0.62 -7.73
C ASP A 188 7.88 0.50 -8.51
N TYR A 189 8.64 1.33 -9.20
CA TYR A 189 8.16 2.45 -10.03
C TYR A 189 8.76 2.36 -11.43
N SER A 190 7.97 2.66 -12.47
CA SER A 190 8.45 2.72 -13.84
C SER A 190 7.64 3.69 -14.71
N GLU A 191 8.34 4.43 -15.57
CA GLU A 191 7.76 5.20 -16.69
C GLU A 191 7.89 4.46 -18.03
N GLU A 192 8.27 3.18 -18.01
CA GLU A 192 8.38 2.31 -19.19
C GLU A 192 7.20 1.31 -19.23
N ASP A 193 6.01 1.76 -18.89
CA ASP A 193 4.79 0.95 -19.00
C ASP A 193 4.17 1.12 -20.40
N LEU A 194 3.59 0.04 -20.94
CA LEU A 194 2.98 0.04 -22.27
C LEU A 194 1.63 0.77 -22.31
N PHE A 195 0.95 0.89 -21.17
CA PHE A 195 -0.42 1.35 -21.06
C PHE A 195 -0.54 2.66 -20.27
N TYR A 196 0.40 2.90 -19.36
CA TYR A 196 0.42 4.02 -18.42
C TYR A 196 1.64 4.93 -18.65
N ASP A 197 1.47 6.21 -18.33
CA ASP A 197 2.55 7.21 -18.32
C ASP A 197 3.53 6.94 -17.17
N ALA A 198 3.01 6.42 -16.05
CA ALA A 198 3.79 5.93 -14.93
C ALA A 198 3.02 4.81 -14.22
N ALA A 199 3.74 3.81 -13.73
CA ALA A 199 3.18 2.69 -13.00
C ALA A 199 3.96 2.43 -11.71
N MET A 200 3.23 1.99 -10.69
CA MET A 200 3.75 1.69 -9.37
C MET A 200 3.18 0.37 -8.84
N LEU A 201 4.03 -0.47 -8.27
CA LEU A 201 3.66 -1.68 -7.53
C LEU A 201 4.10 -1.54 -6.08
N VAL A 202 3.17 -1.72 -5.16
CA VAL A 202 3.42 -1.67 -3.72
C VAL A 202 3.18 -3.03 -3.09
N TYR A 203 4.12 -3.45 -2.28
CA TYR A 203 4.11 -4.67 -1.50
C TYR A 203 4.32 -4.32 -0.03
N ALA A 204 3.52 -4.90 0.85
CA ALA A 204 3.76 -4.92 2.29
C ALA A 204 3.59 -6.35 2.79
N ALA A 205 4.53 -6.85 3.59
CA ALA A 205 4.52 -8.20 4.12
C ALA A 205 5.15 -8.26 5.51
N GLY A 206 4.85 -9.31 6.26
CA GLY A 206 5.39 -9.50 7.61
C GLY A 206 4.85 -8.48 8.63
N LEU A 207 3.69 -7.87 8.35
CA LEU A 207 3.10 -6.89 9.24
C LEU A 207 2.71 -7.55 10.58
N PRO A 208 2.80 -6.82 11.71
CA PRO A 208 2.49 -7.37 13.01
C PRO A 208 1.04 -7.85 13.08
N MET A 209 0.86 -9.09 13.54
CA MET A 209 -0.45 -9.72 13.69
C MET A 209 -0.84 -9.80 15.17
N PRO A 210 -1.52 -8.76 15.71
CA PRO A 210 -2.06 -8.82 17.06
C PRO A 210 -3.19 -9.86 17.16
N THR A 211 -3.65 -10.11 18.39
CA THR A 211 -4.75 -11.05 18.60
C THR A 211 -6.04 -10.55 17.92
N PRO A 212 -6.94 -11.44 17.45
CA PRO A 212 -8.21 -11.03 16.86
C PRO A 212 -9.09 -10.15 17.78
N LEU A 213 -8.92 -10.27 19.10
CA LEU A 213 -9.62 -9.44 20.10
C LEU A 213 -9.09 -8.00 20.14
N GLU A 214 -7.82 -7.80 19.83
CA GLU A 214 -7.19 -6.47 19.81
C GLU A 214 -7.39 -5.78 18.46
N ASN A 215 -7.23 -6.52 17.36
CA ASN A 215 -7.49 -6.02 16.02
C ASN A 215 -8.04 -7.14 15.12
N PRO A 216 -9.38 -7.19 14.94
CA PRO A 216 -10.02 -8.18 14.09
C PRO A 216 -9.72 -7.95 12.59
N PHE A 217 -9.38 -6.73 12.17
CA PHE A 217 -9.10 -6.41 10.76
C PHE A 217 -7.60 -6.22 10.51
N ALA A 218 -6.75 -6.81 11.34
CA ALA A 218 -5.29 -6.74 11.17
C ALA A 218 -4.87 -7.17 9.77
N LEU A 219 -4.06 -6.33 9.13
CA LEU A 219 -3.50 -6.55 7.80
C LEU A 219 -2.20 -7.34 7.94
N LYS A 220 -2.12 -8.51 7.30
CA LYS A 220 -0.89 -9.32 7.26
C LYS A 220 0.00 -8.95 6.07
N ALA A 221 -0.61 -8.79 4.91
CA ALA A 221 0.08 -8.51 3.65
C ALA A 221 -0.81 -7.72 2.68
N LEU A 222 -0.19 -6.91 1.83
CA LEU A 222 -0.82 -6.12 0.78
C LEU A 222 0.01 -6.22 -0.50
N LYS A 223 -0.66 -6.41 -1.63
CA LYS A 223 -0.09 -6.17 -2.96
C LYS A 223 -1.03 -5.26 -3.74
N MET A 224 -0.51 -4.16 -4.26
CA MET A 224 -1.29 -3.15 -4.96
C MET A 224 -0.53 -2.64 -6.18
N PHE A 225 -1.25 -2.36 -7.26
CA PHE A 225 -0.79 -1.65 -8.43
C PHE A 225 -1.51 -0.31 -8.52
N ALA A 226 -0.80 0.73 -8.98
CA ALA A 226 -1.36 2.01 -9.39
C ALA A 226 -0.72 2.44 -10.72
N GLY A 227 -1.54 2.74 -11.73
CA GLY A 227 -1.10 3.19 -13.05
C GLY A 227 -1.74 4.52 -13.42
N LYS A 228 -0.94 5.48 -13.85
CA LYS A 228 -1.38 6.82 -14.27
C LYS A 228 -1.48 6.92 -15.78
N LYS A 229 -2.58 7.47 -16.29
CA LYS A 229 -2.76 7.80 -17.70
C LYS A 229 -3.48 9.14 -17.85
N GLY A 230 -2.72 10.19 -18.16
CA GLY A 230 -3.20 11.56 -18.05
C GLY A 230 -3.65 11.85 -16.62
N ASP A 231 -4.92 12.24 -16.47
CA ASP A 231 -5.53 12.57 -15.16
C ASP A 231 -6.20 11.37 -14.48
N VAL A 232 -6.20 10.19 -15.11
CA VAL A 232 -6.86 8.99 -14.59
C VAL A 232 -5.85 8.05 -13.97
N ILE A 233 -6.18 7.55 -12.77
CA ILE A 233 -5.38 6.59 -12.02
C ILE A 233 -6.18 5.30 -11.89
N ASP A 234 -5.63 4.21 -12.41
CA ASP A 234 -6.17 2.86 -12.28
C ASP A 234 -5.44 2.14 -11.15
N VAL A 235 -6.18 1.58 -10.20
CA VAL A 235 -5.66 0.94 -9.00
C VAL A 235 -6.28 -0.45 -8.88
N TYR A 236 -5.48 -1.48 -8.63
CA TYR A 236 -6.01 -2.79 -8.28
C TYR A 236 -5.08 -3.49 -7.31
N GLY A 237 -5.65 -4.34 -6.47
CA GLY A 237 -4.89 -4.93 -5.40
C GLY A 237 -5.63 -5.99 -4.63
N ASN A 238 -4.92 -6.55 -3.66
CA ASN A 238 -5.48 -7.49 -2.72
C ASN A 238 -4.74 -7.34 -1.37
N SER A 239 -5.50 -7.38 -0.28
CA SER A 239 -4.96 -7.36 1.09
C SER A 239 -5.44 -8.57 1.88
N ASP A 240 -4.56 -9.18 2.68
CA ASP A 240 -4.84 -10.36 3.50
C ASP A 240 -5.13 -9.99 4.96
N HIS A 241 -6.30 -10.38 5.46
CA HIS A 241 -6.74 -10.15 6.84
C HIS A 241 -7.14 -11.46 7.52
N PRO A 242 -6.16 -12.25 8.02
CA PRO A 242 -6.42 -13.55 8.64
C PRO A 242 -7.33 -13.50 9.87
N ASN A 243 -7.36 -12.37 10.58
CA ASN A 243 -8.19 -12.19 11.77
C ASN A 243 -9.64 -11.78 11.44
N ALA A 244 -9.92 -11.36 10.20
CA ALA A 244 -11.20 -10.78 9.84
C ALA A 244 -12.29 -11.83 9.95
N ILE A 245 -13.34 -11.51 10.69
CA ILE A 245 -14.54 -12.33 10.82
C ILE A 245 -15.71 -11.47 10.35
N LEU A 246 -16.52 -12.04 9.47
CA LEU A 246 -17.75 -11.40 8.98
C LEU A 246 -18.95 -11.87 9.81
N ILE A 247 -19.95 -12.47 9.20
CA ILE A 247 -21.25 -12.76 9.84
C ILE A 247 -21.32 -14.21 10.33
N SER A 248 -20.84 -15.19 9.56
CA SER A 248 -20.92 -16.62 9.90
C SER A 248 -19.93 -17.08 10.97
N GLY A 249 -18.97 -16.22 11.35
CA GLY A 249 -17.92 -16.57 12.30
C GLY A 249 -16.68 -17.22 11.67
N THR A 250 -16.65 -17.42 10.35
CA THR A 250 -15.46 -17.92 9.65
C THR A 250 -14.38 -16.83 9.62
N PRO A 251 -13.15 -17.09 10.07
CA PRO A 251 -12.06 -16.12 9.99
C PRO A 251 -11.31 -16.18 8.66
N GLY A 252 -10.65 -15.08 8.30
CA GLY A 252 -9.70 -15.00 7.20
C GLY A 252 -10.33 -14.59 5.89
N PHE A 253 -10.36 -13.27 5.65
CA PHE A 253 -10.84 -12.70 4.41
C PHE A 253 -9.82 -11.74 3.83
N ASN A 254 -9.87 -11.61 2.52
CA ASN A 254 -9.12 -10.62 1.80
C ASN A 254 -10.03 -9.49 1.33
N TRP A 255 -9.45 -8.31 1.10
CA TRP A 255 -10.11 -7.28 0.30
C TRP A 255 -9.45 -7.33 -1.07
N ALA A 256 -10.11 -7.97 -2.03
CA ALA A 256 -9.71 -7.97 -3.43
C ALA A 256 -10.40 -6.79 -4.12
N PHE A 257 -9.67 -5.91 -4.80
CA PHE A 257 -10.26 -4.67 -5.30
C PHE A 257 -9.69 -4.20 -6.63
N VAL A 258 -10.53 -3.43 -7.32
CA VAL A 258 -10.16 -2.57 -8.45
C VAL A 258 -10.80 -1.20 -8.22
N ALA A 259 -10.14 -0.15 -8.68
CA ALA A 259 -10.63 1.21 -8.58
C ALA A 259 -10.05 2.06 -9.71
N ALA A 260 -10.82 3.06 -10.13
CA ALA A 260 -10.35 4.10 -11.05
C ALA A 260 -10.68 5.45 -10.43
N GLY A 261 -9.77 6.42 -10.56
CA GLY A 261 -9.94 7.76 -10.01
C GLY A 261 -9.48 8.83 -10.98
N ASN A 262 -10.03 10.04 -10.84
CA ASN A 262 -9.59 11.22 -11.58
C ASN A 262 -8.95 12.22 -10.60
N GLU A 263 -7.69 12.56 -10.84
CA GLU A 263 -6.90 13.45 -9.98
C GLU A 263 -7.45 14.89 -9.96
N VAL A 264 -7.86 15.41 -11.12
CA VAL A 264 -8.31 16.80 -11.28
C VAL A 264 -9.72 17.00 -10.70
N LYS A 265 -10.60 16.03 -10.92
CA LYS A 265 -11.99 16.06 -10.42
C LYS A 265 -12.12 15.59 -8.98
N ASP A 266 -11.10 14.90 -8.45
CA ASP A 266 -11.10 14.23 -7.14
C ASP A 266 -12.37 13.38 -6.92
N ILE A 267 -12.59 12.46 -7.87
CA ILE A 267 -13.66 11.46 -7.84
C ILE A 267 -13.06 10.07 -8.04
N GLY A 268 -13.76 9.04 -7.57
CA GLY A 268 -13.33 7.67 -7.70
C GLY A 268 -14.48 6.68 -7.78
N VAL A 269 -14.19 5.52 -8.36
CA VAL A 269 -15.11 4.38 -8.43
C VAL A 269 -14.33 3.11 -8.10
N ALA A 270 -14.93 2.18 -7.36
CA ALA A 270 -14.27 0.93 -6.97
C ALA A 270 -15.21 -0.26 -6.90
N GLU A 271 -14.68 -1.45 -7.13
CA GLU A 271 -15.33 -2.72 -6.83
C GLU A 271 -14.50 -3.48 -5.81
N VAL A 272 -15.18 -4.18 -4.90
CA VAL A 272 -14.54 -4.97 -3.85
C VAL A 272 -15.14 -6.36 -3.76
N GLY A 273 -14.27 -7.33 -3.62
CA GLY A 273 -14.59 -8.69 -3.25
C GLY A 273 -13.98 -9.06 -1.90
N LEU A 274 -14.65 -9.98 -1.21
CA LEU A 274 -14.25 -10.54 0.09
C LEU A 274 -13.97 -12.05 -0.01
N PRO A 275 -13.00 -12.50 -0.82
CA PRO A 275 -12.64 -13.91 -0.91
C PRO A 275 -11.92 -14.39 0.36
N PRO A 276 -12.00 -15.69 0.70
CA PRO A 276 -11.18 -16.27 1.76
C PRO A 276 -9.68 -16.13 1.48
N SER A 277 -8.87 -15.92 2.53
CA SER A 277 -7.41 -15.72 2.39
C SER A 277 -6.66 -16.87 1.73
N ASN A 278 -7.19 -18.10 1.81
CA ASN A 278 -6.58 -19.29 1.23
C ASN A 278 -7.06 -19.61 -0.19
N LEU A 279 -7.95 -18.79 -0.76
CA LEU A 279 -8.50 -19.01 -2.08
C LEU A 279 -7.41 -18.86 -3.16
N ASP A 280 -7.22 -19.91 -3.94
CA ASP A 280 -6.29 -19.95 -5.08
C ASP A 280 -7.05 -19.71 -6.39
N GLU A 281 -7.51 -18.48 -6.59
CA GLU A 281 -8.32 -18.10 -7.75
C GLU A 281 -8.02 -16.64 -8.13
N PRO A 282 -7.44 -16.38 -9.32
CA PRO A 282 -7.15 -15.03 -9.78
C PRO A 282 -8.29 -14.38 -10.58
N SER A 283 -9.33 -15.12 -10.97
CA SER A 283 -10.36 -14.62 -11.90
C SER A 283 -11.19 -13.48 -11.32
N ARG A 284 -11.27 -12.37 -12.07
CA ARG A 284 -12.19 -11.25 -11.80
C ARG A 284 -13.63 -11.72 -11.54
N SER A 285 -14.17 -12.62 -12.36
CA SER A 285 -15.57 -13.08 -12.21
C SER A 285 -15.81 -13.84 -10.91
N LYS A 286 -14.77 -14.45 -10.34
CA LYS A 286 -14.82 -15.08 -9.03
C LYS A 286 -14.59 -14.04 -7.93
N LEU A 287 -13.52 -13.27 -8.02
CA LEU A 287 -13.12 -12.33 -6.97
C LEU A 287 -14.10 -11.18 -6.80
N LEU A 288 -14.54 -10.55 -7.89
CA LEU A 288 -15.43 -9.39 -7.89
C LEU A 288 -16.87 -9.69 -8.32
N GLY A 289 -17.15 -10.93 -8.73
CA GLY A 289 -18.51 -11.42 -8.97
C GLY A 289 -18.99 -12.29 -7.83
N TYR A 290 -18.56 -13.55 -7.78
CA TYR A 290 -18.99 -14.49 -6.73
C TYR A 290 -18.64 -14.00 -5.32
N TYR A 291 -17.47 -13.41 -5.13
CA TYR A 291 -17.03 -12.86 -3.85
C TYR A 291 -17.31 -11.37 -3.68
N ALA A 292 -18.15 -10.74 -4.50
CA ALA A 292 -18.60 -9.36 -4.28
C ALA A 292 -19.18 -9.16 -2.87
N ILE A 293 -19.09 -7.96 -2.31
CA ILE A 293 -19.51 -7.67 -0.92
C ILE A 293 -20.94 -8.18 -0.64
N GLY A 294 -21.90 -7.75 -1.47
CA GLY A 294 -23.31 -8.12 -1.29
C GLY A 294 -23.53 -9.64 -1.35
N GLU A 295 -22.90 -10.30 -2.33
CA GLU A 295 -22.97 -11.75 -2.51
C GLU A 295 -22.37 -12.53 -1.33
N VAL A 296 -21.26 -12.05 -0.76
CA VAL A 296 -20.65 -12.65 0.43
C VAL A 296 -21.56 -12.46 1.64
N PHE A 297 -22.03 -11.24 1.89
CA PHE A 297 -22.85 -10.96 3.05
C PHE A 297 -24.20 -11.67 3.00
N GLU A 298 -24.84 -11.73 1.83
CA GLU A 298 -26.08 -12.48 1.64
C GLU A 298 -25.89 -13.97 1.97
N ARG A 299 -24.81 -14.59 1.45
CA ARG A 299 -24.50 -16.00 1.76
C ARG A 299 -24.22 -16.21 3.24
N GLU A 300 -23.49 -15.31 3.88
CA GLU A 300 -23.16 -15.42 5.30
C GLU A 300 -24.41 -15.25 6.18
N ILE A 301 -25.30 -14.30 5.85
CA ILE A 301 -26.61 -14.13 6.53
C ILE A 301 -27.44 -15.40 6.39
N LYS A 302 -27.58 -15.92 5.16
CA LYS A 302 -28.33 -17.16 4.90
C LYS A 302 -27.69 -18.38 5.57
N ALA A 303 -26.37 -18.41 5.75
CA ALA A 303 -25.69 -19.48 6.46
C ALA A 303 -26.04 -19.49 7.96
N VAL A 304 -26.20 -18.32 8.59
CA VAL A 304 -26.51 -18.21 10.03
C VAL A 304 -28.01 -18.36 10.31
N TRP A 305 -28.85 -17.68 9.54
CA TRP A 305 -30.30 -17.58 9.82
C TRP A 305 -31.19 -18.34 8.83
N GLY A 306 -30.63 -18.91 7.76
CA GLY A 306 -31.40 -19.62 6.74
C GLY A 306 -32.48 -18.73 6.11
N ASN A 307 -33.66 -19.32 5.87
CA ASN A 307 -34.82 -18.60 5.32
C ASN A 307 -35.64 -17.87 6.39
N GLN A 308 -35.11 -17.68 7.60
CA GLN A 308 -35.82 -16.95 8.67
C GLN A 308 -35.82 -15.44 8.45
N VAL A 309 -34.84 -14.92 7.68
CA VAL A 309 -34.77 -13.52 7.28
C VAL A 309 -35.36 -13.41 5.86
N PRO A 310 -36.47 -12.65 5.68
CA PRO A 310 -37.03 -12.40 4.37
C PRO A 310 -36.04 -11.70 3.42
N GLN A 311 -36.10 -12.01 2.12
CA GLN A 311 -35.14 -11.47 1.15
C GLN A 311 -35.18 -9.93 1.08
N ASP A 312 -36.36 -9.32 1.17
CA ASP A 312 -36.53 -7.86 1.18
C ASP A 312 -35.82 -7.20 2.37
N VAL A 313 -35.71 -7.89 3.50
CA VAL A 313 -34.94 -7.41 4.66
C VAL A 313 -33.43 -7.52 4.40
N ILE A 314 -32.99 -8.59 3.74
CA ILE A 314 -31.59 -8.76 3.34
C ILE A 314 -31.21 -7.68 2.32
N ASP A 315 -32.00 -7.49 1.28
CA ASP A 315 -31.76 -6.50 0.22
C ASP A 315 -31.70 -5.07 0.81
N ALA A 316 -32.64 -4.73 1.71
CA ALA A 316 -32.63 -3.43 2.39
C ALA A 316 -31.40 -3.24 3.28
N TYR A 317 -30.93 -4.31 3.92
CA TYR A 317 -29.71 -4.28 4.75
C TYR A 317 -28.43 -4.15 3.89
N LEU A 318 -28.44 -4.74 2.68
CA LEU A 318 -27.31 -4.79 1.76
C LEU A 318 -27.30 -3.68 0.70
N ALA A 319 -28.25 -2.74 0.70
CA ALA A 319 -28.38 -1.71 -0.34
C ALA A 319 -27.10 -0.92 -0.65
N ASN A 320 -26.21 -0.70 0.34
CA ASN A 320 -24.93 -0.01 0.15
C ASN A 320 -23.73 -0.94 -0.11
N THR A 321 -23.98 -2.19 -0.48
CA THR A 321 -22.94 -3.20 -0.80
C THR A 321 -22.85 -3.50 -2.28
N GLU A 322 -23.76 -2.94 -3.09
CA GLU A 322 -23.76 -3.12 -4.54
C GLU A 322 -22.47 -2.55 -5.15
N ALA A 323 -22.01 -3.19 -6.21
CA ALA A 323 -20.85 -2.77 -6.97
C ALA A 323 -21.26 -2.03 -8.25
N PRO A 324 -20.53 -0.99 -8.66
CA PRO A 324 -19.38 -0.40 -7.96
C PRO A 324 -19.81 0.60 -6.87
N GLY A 325 -18.89 0.92 -5.96
CA GLY A 325 -19.00 2.04 -5.03
C GLY A 325 -18.39 3.32 -5.62
N TYR A 326 -19.07 4.45 -5.45
CA TYR A 326 -18.67 5.75 -5.97
C TYR A 326 -18.23 6.69 -4.85
N PHE A 327 -17.23 7.51 -5.14
CA PHE A 327 -16.59 8.41 -4.19
C PHE A 327 -16.34 9.79 -4.78
N ASP A 328 -16.35 10.79 -3.90
CA ASP A 328 -15.89 12.15 -4.16
C ASP A 328 -14.90 12.59 -3.06
N SER A 329 -14.48 13.86 -3.10
CA SER A 329 -13.62 14.48 -2.09
C SER A 329 -14.18 14.45 -0.65
N HIS A 330 -15.49 14.22 -0.46
CA HIS A 330 -16.14 14.11 0.84
C HIS A 330 -16.32 12.66 1.32
N GLY A 331 -16.24 11.69 0.41
CA GLY A 331 -16.16 10.27 0.71
C GLY A 331 -17.13 9.44 -0.13
N PHE A 332 -17.75 8.45 0.50
CA PHE A 332 -18.68 7.55 -0.20
C PHE A 332 -19.96 8.28 -0.60
N VAL A 333 -20.35 8.16 -1.87
CA VAL A 333 -21.51 8.83 -2.47
C VAL A 333 -22.66 7.84 -2.68
N SER A 334 -22.42 6.75 -3.39
CA SER A 334 -23.43 5.74 -3.74
C SER A 334 -22.80 4.38 -4.02
N ALA A 335 -23.63 3.34 -4.08
CA ALA A 335 -23.28 1.99 -4.50
C ALA A 335 -24.23 1.52 -5.62
N GLY A 336 -23.73 0.75 -6.57
CA GLY A 336 -24.48 0.16 -7.69
C GLY A 336 -24.87 1.15 -8.79
N MET A 337 -25.36 2.33 -8.42
CA MET A 337 -25.83 3.37 -9.34
C MET A 337 -24.88 4.56 -9.37
N SER A 338 -24.41 4.91 -10.57
CA SER A 338 -23.57 6.08 -10.79
C SER A 338 -24.31 7.37 -10.38
N PRO A 339 -23.66 8.28 -9.64
CA PRO A 339 -24.27 9.52 -9.19
C PRO A 339 -24.29 10.61 -10.28
N GLY A 340 -23.54 10.44 -11.38
CA GLY A 340 -23.45 11.45 -12.44
C GLY A 340 -22.55 11.05 -13.62
N ASP A 341 -22.69 11.75 -14.74
CA ASP A 341 -21.98 11.46 -15.99
C ASP A 341 -20.46 11.65 -15.88
N GLU A 342 -19.99 12.39 -14.89
CA GLU A 342 -18.58 12.62 -14.61
C GLU A 342 -17.81 11.34 -14.27
N TYR A 343 -18.50 10.28 -13.82
CA TYR A 343 -17.93 8.98 -13.48
C TYR A 343 -17.81 8.02 -14.68
N ASN A 344 -18.48 8.32 -15.80
CA ASN A 344 -18.53 7.43 -16.97
C ASN A 344 -17.13 7.08 -17.51
N GLU A 345 -16.17 8.01 -17.42
CA GLU A 345 -14.78 7.78 -17.86
C GLU A 345 -14.02 6.80 -16.95
N LEU A 346 -14.43 6.66 -15.70
CA LEU A 346 -13.85 5.77 -14.71
C LEU A 346 -14.52 4.39 -14.74
N ASP A 347 -15.84 4.34 -14.91
CA ASP A 347 -16.61 3.08 -14.98
C ASP A 347 -16.09 2.15 -16.08
N VAL A 348 -15.76 2.71 -17.24
CA VAL A 348 -15.24 1.94 -18.38
C VAL A 348 -13.84 1.38 -18.16
N ARG A 349 -13.13 1.79 -17.10
CA ARG A 349 -11.81 1.25 -16.74
C ARG A 349 -11.91 -0.05 -15.96
N LEU A 350 -12.93 -0.15 -15.09
CA LEU A 350 -13.03 -1.25 -14.12
C LEU A 350 -12.97 -2.65 -14.74
N PRO A 351 -13.71 -2.96 -15.84
CA PRO A 351 -13.76 -4.31 -16.40
C PRO A 351 -12.40 -4.85 -16.87
N ASP A 352 -11.46 -3.98 -17.22
CA ASP A 352 -10.14 -4.34 -17.74
C ASP A 352 -9.12 -4.63 -16.63
N MET A 353 -9.49 -4.43 -15.37
CA MET A 353 -8.64 -4.69 -14.21
C MET A 353 -9.02 -6.01 -13.51
N SER A 354 -8.04 -6.66 -12.88
CA SER A 354 -8.29 -7.83 -12.04
C SER A 354 -7.46 -7.76 -10.76
N PRO A 355 -8.04 -8.04 -9.58
CA PRO A 355 -7.29 -8.13 -8.34
C PRO A 355 -6.24 -9.26 -8.38
N TYR A 356 -5.24 -9.17 -7.50
CA TYR A 356 -4.28 -10.26 -7.30
C TYR A 356 -4.90 -11.48 -6.61
N ASN A 357 -4.32 -12.66 -6.86
CA ASN A 357 -4.74 -13.93 -6.24
C ASN A 357 -4.63 -13.86 -4.70
N PRO A 358 -5.70 -14.15 -3.94
CA PRO A 358 -5.69 -14.08 -2.47
C PRO A 358 -4.59 -14.92 -1.81
N LYS A 359 -4.41 -16.17 -2.26
CA LYS A 359 -3.41 -17.09 -1.71
C LYS A 359 -1.98 -16.63 -1.98
N GLU A 360 -1.72 -16.01 -3.13
CA GLU A 360 -0.39 -15.46 -3.43
C GLU A 360 -0.08 -14.28 -2.51
N VAL A 361 -1.04 -13.37 -2.30
CA VAL A 361 -0.86 -12.24 -1.38
C VAL A 361 -0.72 -12.72 0.07
N GLY A 362 -1.51 -13.70 0.50
CA GLY A 362 -1.40 -14.25 1.85
C GLY A 362 -0.08 -14.97 2.13
N ASN A 363 0.65 -15.39 1.08
CA ASN A 363 1.99 -15.99 1.16
C ASN A 363 3.10 -15.03 0.71
N LEU A 364 2.79 -13.74 0.54
CA LEU A 364 3.75 -12.75 0.10
C LEU A 364 4.92 -12.64 1.08
N THR A 365 6.12 -12.69 0.54
CA THR A 365 7.37 -12.45 1.25
C THR A 365 8.19 -11.42 0.50
N ILE A 366 8.88 -10.56 1.24
CA ILE A 366 9.79 -9.55 0.68
C ILE A 366 11.17 -9.84 1.25
N ALA A 367 12.20 -9.74 0.41
CA ALA A 367 13.58 -9.96 0.82
C ALA A 367 14.48 -8.92 0.15
N PHE A 368 15.52 -8.51 0.87
CA PHE A 368 16.60 -7.73 0.32
C PHE A 368 17.43 -8.55 -0.66
N LYS A 369 18.12 -7.88 -1.58
CA LYS A 369 19.22 -8.47 -2.34
C LYS A 369 20.27 -9.02 -1.36
N GLN A 370 20.59 -10.30 -1.51
CA GLN A 370 21.70 -10.93 -0.80
C GLN A 370 23.03 -10.58 -1.49
N GLN A 371 24.13 -10.58 -0.73
CA GLN A 371 25.46 -10.21 -1.26
C GLN A 371 25.92 -11.15 -2.36
#